data_AF-A0A285XP17-F1
#
_entry.id   AF-A0A285XP17-F1
#
_cell.length_a   1.000
_cell.length_b   1.000
_cell.length_c   1.000
_cell.angle_alpha   90.00
_cell.angle_beta   90.00
_cell.angle_gamma   90.00
#
_symmetry.space_group_name_H-M   'P 1'
#
loop_
_entity.id
_entity.type
_entity.pdbx_description
1 polymer ?
#
loop_
_entity_poly.entity_id
_entity_poly.type
_entity_poly.pdbx_seq_one_letter_code
_entity_poly.pdbx_strand_id
1 'polypeptide(L)'
;MNSVEDLQGLQNRLAILTFDRMPSGWSRAASVFVNIGVSSRLQRAVLTASGMNFGPPADLAEWQAWKDLRVSMSDANHGAWFTGRLQVESSGAYRFDFDWDTEPQWPVQVDLDGNIVRSERVETQQLRDDLQRYPRDAETTPEWLIQRLAANPLRFVDAWQPALAPLANSENWVIVRDMIRDAIQAGSDGAGVAVEADQVAEVVSSELVGSTRVGQVVRLCREASEGGLIGFRPGSTADAAEPTSAALDNDEVLRANVEALMGPLVALAGQELLNAR
;
A
#
# COMPACT_ATOMS: atom_id res chain seq x y z
N MET A 1 -10.24 0.34 31.91
CA MET A 1 -11.54 -0.32 31.76
C MET A 1 -12.55 0.76 31.44
N ASN A 2 -12.87 0.96 30.16
CA ASN A 2 -13.92 1.92 29.77
C ASN A 2 -15.28 1.35 30.21
N SER A 3 -16.16 2.18 30.74
CA SER A 3 -17.47 1.69 31.16
C SER A 3 -18.29 1.28 29.93
N VAL A 4 -19.23 0.35 30.09
CA VAL A 4 -20.14 -0.06 29.00
C VAL A 4 -20.92 1.13 28.44
N GLU A 5 -21.26 2.10 29.31
CA GLU A 5 -21.92 3.35 28.95
C GLU A 5 -21.04 4.24 28.07
N ASP A 6 -19.72 4.28 28.32
CA ASP A 6 -18.77 5.05 27.48
C ASP A 6 -18.63 4.44 26.07
N LEU A 7 -18.60 3.11 25.97
CA LEU A 7 -18.46 2.41 24.68
C LEU A 7 -19.70 2.60 23.80
N GLN A 8 -20.90 2.46 24.38
CA GLN A 8 -22.14 2.68 23.67
C GLN A 8 -22.27 4.15 23.21
N GLY A 9 -21.79 5.10 24.02
CA GLY A 9 -21.69 6.51 23.65
C GLY A 9 -20.79 6.75 22.42
N LEU A 10 -19.62 6.12 22.38
CA LEU A 10 -18.70 6.22 21.24
C LEU A 10 -19.28 5.61 19.96
N GLN A 11 -19.94 4.44 20.06
CA GLN A 11 -20.60 3.79 18.93
C GLN A 11 -21.77 4.62 18.40
N ASN A 12 -22.63 5.15 19.29
CA ASN A 12 -23.72 6.04 18.92
C ASN A 12 -23.22 7.29 18.21
N ARG A 13 -22.19 7.95 18.76
CA ARG A 13 -21.58 9.14 18.16
C ARG A 13 -21.10 8.84 16.74
N LEU A 14 -20.39 7.73 16.55
CA LEU A 14 -19.89 7.33 15.25
C LEU A 14 -21.04 7.04 14.27
N ALA A 15 -22.08 6.30 14.70
CA ALA A 15 -23.24 6.00 13.87
C ALA A 15 -23.99 7.27 13.42
N ILE A 16 -24.16 8.25 14.31
CA ILE A 16 -24.78 9.55 13.98
C ILE A 16 -23.94 10.32 12.96
N LEU A 17 -22.63 10.42 13.18
CA LEU A 17 -21.72 11.10 12.24
C LEU A 17 -21.76 10.45 10.84
N THR A 18 -21.82 9.12 10.77
CA THR A 18 -21.99 8.41 9.50
C THR A 18 -23.37 8.70 8.89
N PHE A 19 -24.45 8.60 9.67
CA PHE A 19 -25.83 8.80 9.23
C PHE A 19 -26.06 10.19 8.62
N ASP A 20 -25.62 11.24 9.32
CA ASP A 20 -25.84 12.64 8.93
C ASP A 20 -25.16 13.02 7.60
N ARG A 21 -24.17 12.23 7.18
CA ARG A 21 -23.48 12.43 5.91
C ARG A 21 -24.17 11.74 4.74
N MET A 22 -25.10 10.82 4.98
CA MET A 22 -25.68 10.01 3.91
C MET A 22 -26.45 10.88 2.91
N PRO A 23 -26.34 10.58 1.60
CA PRO A 23 -27.01 11.36 0.55
C PRO A 23 -28.52 11.19 0.63
N SER A 24 -29.30 12.10 0.05
CA SER A 24 -30.76 11.96 0.01
C SER A 24 -31.20 10.66 -0.69
N GLY A 25 -32.27 10.05 -0.18
CA GLY A 25 -32.86 8.84 -0.77
C GLY A 25 -32.04 7.55 -0.57
N TRP A 26 -31.09 7.55 0.37
CA TRP A 26 -30.39 6.34 0.79
C TRP A 26 -31.27 5.41 1.64
N SER A 27 -30.95 4.12 1.64
CA SER A 27 -31.65 3.11 2.45
C SER A 27 -30.72 2.32 3.38
N ARG A 28 -29.52 1.98 2.91
CA ARG A 28 -28.50 1.24 3.67
C ARG A 28 -27.11 1.74 3.33
N ALA A 29 -26.21 1.76 4.31
CA ALA A 29 -24.81 2.07 4.13
C ALA A 29 -23.95 1.08 4.90
N ALA A 30 -22.79 0.71 4.35
CA ALA A 30 -21.78 -0.09 5.01
C ALA A 30 -20.44 0.63 4.91
N SER A 31 -19.81 0.87 6.06
CA SER A 31 -18.48 1.46 6.18
C SER A 31 -17.51 0.42 6.72
N VAL A 32 -16.34 0.29 6.11
CA VAL A 32 -15.25 -0.57 6.58
C VAL A 32 -14.04 0.31 6.86
N PHE A 33 -13.60 0.28 8.12
CA PHE A 33 -12.46 1.03 8.62
C PHE A 33 -11.34 0.05 8.99
N VAL A 34 -10.18 0.23 8.38
CA VAL A 34 -8.97 -0.50 8.74
C VAL A 34 -7.95 0.49 9.28
N ASN A 35 -7.30 0.15 10.39
CA ASN A 35 -6.29 1.00 11.02
C ASN A 35 -5.17 0.12 11.56
N ILE A 36 -3.97 0.33 11.03
CA ILE A 36 -2.78 -0.45 11.33
C ILE A 36 -1.61 0.52 11.45
N GLY A 37 -1.00 0.56 12.64
CA GLY A 37 0.13 1.44 12.94
C GLY A 37 -0.26 2.91 12.84
N VAL A 38 0.39 3.66 11.95
CA VAL A 38 0.09 5.08 11.69
C VAL A 38 -0.90 5.29 10.55
N SER A 39 -1.22 4.23 9.80
CA SER A 39 -2.05 4.30 8.61
C SER A 39 -3.49 3.87 8.90
N SER A 40 -4.44 4.48 8.21
CA SER A 40 -5.84 4.07 8.25
C SER A 40 -6.51 4.31 6.92
N ARG A 41 -7.51 3.51 6.59
CA ARG A 41 -8.37 3.70 5.42
C ARG A 41 -9.81 3.39 5.77
N LEU A 42 -10.71 4.17 5.18
CA LEU A 42 -12.15 3.98 5.26
C LEU A 42 -12.72 3.88 3.86
N GLN A 43 -13.54 2.86 3.62
CA GLN A 43 -14.37 2.76 2.42
C GLN A 43 -15.84 2.62 2.81
N ARG A 44 -16.72 3.10 1.92
CA ARG A 44 -18.16 3.07 2.14
C ARG A 44 -18.92 2.72 0.88
N ALA A 45 -19.86 1.78 1.00
CA ALA A 45 -20.92 1.53 0.04
C ALA A 45 -22.25 2.06 0.57
N VAL A 46 -23.04 2.72 -0.29
CA VAL A 46 -24.35 3.27 0.03
C VAL A 46 -25.36 2.84 -1.03
N LEU A 47 -26.47 2.27 -0.59
CA LEU A 47 -27.60 1.94 -1.44
C LEU A 47 -28.54 3.15 -1.52
N THR A 48 -28.79 3.61 -2.73
CA THR A 48 -29.78 4.64 -3.04
C THR A 48 -30.79 4.11 -4.06
N ALA A 49 -31.80 4.92 -4.39
CA ALA A 49 -32.74 4.60 -5.46
C ALA A 49 -32.07 4.38 -6.84
N SER A 50 -30.88 4.93 -7.07
CA SER A 50 -30.13 4.75 -8.32
C SER A 50 -29.20 3.53 -8.30
N GLY A 51 -29.13 2.79 -7.19
CA GLY A 51 -28.27 1.63 -7.01
C GLY A 51 -27.20 1.85 -5.93
N MET A 52 -26.20 0.96 -5.93
CA MET A 52 -25.07 1.05 -5.00
C MET A 52 -24.06 2.08 -5.51
N ASN A 53 -23.71 3.04 -4.65
CA ASN A 53 -22.72 4.07 -4.90
C ASN A 53 -21.63 4.00 -3.81
N PHE A 54 -20.43 4.51 -4.12
CA PHE A 54 -19.36 4.66 -3.15
C PHE A 54 -19.38 6.06 -2.52
N GLY A 55 -19.12 6.13 -1.21
CA GLY A 55 -19.09 7.37 -0.45
C GLY A 55 -20.45 7.76 0.17
N PRO A 56 -20.58 8.98 0.74
CA PRO A 56 -19.59 10.05 0.75
C PRO A 56 -18.36 9.69 1.58
N PRO A 57 -17.20 10.34 1.37
CA PRO A 57 -16.03 10.14 2.21
C PRO A 57 -16.33 10.55 3.66
N ALA A 58 -15.63 9.96 4.62
CA ALA A 58 -15.66 10.47 6.00
C ALA A 58 -15.01 11.85 6.10
N ASP A 59 -15.50 12.66 7.04
CA ASP A 59 -14.76 13.85 7.48
C ASP A 59 -13.85 13.53 8.67
N LEU A 60 -13.16 14.56 9.17
CA LEU A 60 -12.23 14.44 10.29
C LEU A 60 -12.92 14.00 11.58
N ALA A 61 -14.18 14.38 11.81
CA ALA A 61 -14.90 14.03 13.03
C ALA A 61 -15.27 12.54 13.05
N GLU A 62 -15.77 12.03 11.94
CA GLU A 62 -16.04 10.60 11.78
C GLU A 62 -14.74 9.78 11.86
N TRP A 63 -13.68 10.24 11.20
CA TRP A 63 -12.38 9.56 11.25
C TRP A 63 -11.80 9.49 12.66
N GLN A 64 -11.92 10.57 13.43
CA GLN A 64 -11.50 10.60 14.82
C GLN A 64 -12.37 9.68 15.69
N ALA A 65 -13.69 9.64 15.46
CA ALA A 65 -14.59 8.75 16.20
C ALA A 65 -14.25 7.27 15.99
N TRP A 66 -13.86 6.87 14.77
CA TRP A 66 -13.33 5.51 14.52
C TRP A 66 -12.06 5.20 15.32
N LYS A 67 -11.11 6.15 15.37
CA LYS A 67 -9.86 5.99 16.13
C LYS A 67 -10.11 5.95 17.64
N ASP A 68 -10.99 6.81 18.16
CA ASP A 68 -11.36 6.84 19.58
C ASP A 68 -12.02 5.52 19.99
N LEU A 69 -12.90 4.98 19.14
CA LEU A 69 -13.53 3.68 19.36
C LEU A 69 -12.49 2.54 19.38
N ARG A 70 -11.52 2.55 18.46
CA ARG A 70 -10.41 1.58 18.43
C ARG A 70 -9.58 1.61 19.70
N VAL A 71 -9.16 2.81 20.12
CA VAL A 71 -8.39 3.01 21.36
C VAL A 71 -9.21 2.57 22.57
N SER A 72 -10.49 2.90 22.61
CA SER A 72 -11.37 2.55 23.73
C SER A 72 -11.57 1.03 23.88
N MET A 73 -11.58 0.32 22.76
CA MET A 73 -11.76 -1.14 22.72
C MET A 73 -10.45 -1.93 22.78
N SER A 74 -9.29 -1.27 22.78
CA SER A 74 -8.01 -1.97 22.90
C SER A 74 -7.81 -2.49 24.31
N ASP A 75 -7.40 -3.74 24.43
CA ASP A 75 -7.02 -4.37 25.70
C ASP A 75 -5.52 -4.70 25.71
N ALA A 76 -4.90 -4.73 26.89
CA ALA A 76 -3.47 -4.99 27.02
C ALA A 76 -3.07 -6.41 26.56
N ASN A 77 -3.98 -7.37 26.64
CA ASN A 77 -3.68 -8.77 26.35
C ASN A 77 -4.09 -9.18 24.94
N HIS A 78 -5.05 -8.48 24.33
CA HIS A 78 -5.61 -8.78 22.99
C HIS A 78 -5.31 -7.67 21.96
N GLY A 79 -4.71 -6.56 22.38
CA GLY A 79 -4.47 -5.40 21.53
C GLY A 79 -5.77 -4.75 21.04
N ALA A 80 -5.67 -4.05 19.91
CA ALA A 80 -6.81 -3.43 19.23
C ALA A 80 -7.28 -4.29 18.04
N TRP A 81 -8.56 -4.18 17.70
CA TRP A 81 -9.09 -4.75 16.47
C TRP A 81 -8.38 -4.12 15.25
N PHE A 82 -8.30 -4.88 14.16
CA PHE A 82 -7.69 -4.46 12.91
C PHE A 82 -8.71 -3.83 11.96
N THR A 83 -9.89 -4.45 11.86
CA THR A 83 -10.98 -4.02 10.98
C THR A 83 -12.24 -3.77 11.79
N GLY A 84 -12.84 -2.59 11.61
CA GLY A 84 -14.16 -2.24 12.12
C GLY A 84 -15.14 -2.06 10.97
N ARG A 85 -16.35 -2.58 11.13
CA ARG A 85 -17.44 -2.45 10.16
C ARG A 85 -18.64 -1.82 10.83
N LEU A 86 -19.25 -0.87 10.12
CA LEU A 86 -20.48 -0.21 10.54
C LEU A 86 -21.51 -0.34 9.43
N GLN A 87 -22.63 -0.98 9.73
CA GLN A 87 -23.82 -0.94 8.87
C GLN A 87 -24.83 0.02 9.49
N VAL A 88 -25.39 0.92 8.68
CA VAL A 88 -26.43 1.86 9.08
C VAL A 88 -27.58 1.77 8.09
N GLU A 89 -28.81 1.91 8.57
CA GLU A 89 -30.03 1.98 7.78
C GLU A 89 -30.68 3.36 7.91
N SER A 90 -31.47 3.76 6.90
CA SER A 90 -32.18 5.04 6.92
C SER A 90 -33.25 5.13 8.01
N SER A 91 -33.61 3.99 8.62
CA SER A 91 -34.41 3.89 9.84
C SER A 91 -33.70 4.39 11.10
N GLY A 92 -32.38 4.57 11.05
CA GLY A 92 -31.51 4.86 12.19
C GLY A 92 -30.97 3.60 12.87
N ALA A 93 -31.39 2.40 12.46
CA ALA A 93 -30.80 1.16 12.94
C ALA A 93 -29.34 1.06 12.51
N TYR A 94 -28.47 0.59 13.39
CA TYR A 94 -27.05 0.37 13.07
C TYR A 94 -26.50 -0.86 13.79
N ARG A 95 -25.43 -1.42 13.22
CA ARG A 95 -24.69 -2.54 13.79
C ARG A 95 -23.19 -2.35 13.55
N PHE A 96 -22.41 -2.69 14.58
CA PHE A 96 -20.96 -2.82 14.47
C PHE A 96 -20.53 -4.29 14.41
N ASP A 97 -19.42 -4.53 13.74
CA ASP A 97 -18.67 -5.78 13.71
C ASP A 97 -17.18 -5.43 13.75
N PHE A 98 -16.41 -6.12 14.59
CA PHE A 98 -14.98 -5.83 14.78
C PHE A 98 -14.20 -7.13 14.66
N ASP A 99 -13.06 -7.05 13.98
CA ASP A 99 -12.23 -8.20 13.67
C ASP A 99 -10.82 -7.99 14.20
N TRP A 100 -10.41 -8.87 15.12
CA TRP A 100 -9.08 -8.88 15.73
C TRP A 100 -8.14 -9.89 15.06
N ASP A 101 -8.68 -10.84 14.31
CA ASP A 101 -8.02 -12.12 14.08
C ASP A 101 -7.77 -12.40 12.60
N THR A 102 -8.59 -11.85 11.70
CA THR A 102 -8.38 -11.98 10.27
C THR A 102 -7.26 -11.04 9.81
N GLU A 103 -6.40 -11.52 8.92
CA GLU A 103 -5.35 -10.70 8.29
C GLU A 103 -5.95 -9.46 7.62
N PRO A 104 -5.60 -8.24 8.07
CA PRO A 104 -6.22 -7.03 7.55
C PRO A 104 -5.75 -6.72 6.14
N GLN A 105 -6.65 -6.16 5.35
CA GLN A 105 -6.38 -5.67 4.01
C GLN A 105 -6.87 -4.23 3.90
N TRP A 106 -6.12 -3.37 3.22
CA TRP A 106 -6.53 -2.00 2.96
C TRP A 106 -7.77 -2.00 2.04
N PRO A 107 -8.93 -1.49 2.50
CA PRO A 107 -10.13 -1.51 1.67
C PRO A 107 -9.96 -0.52 0.51
N VAL A 108 -10.14 -1.01 -0.71
CA VAL A 108 -10.23 -0.19 -1.92
C VAL A 108 -11.68 -0.11 -2.38
N GLN A 109 -12.44 -1.20 -2.23
CA GLN A 109 -13.87 -1.27 -2.53
C GLN A 109 -14.57 -2.25 -1.57
N VAL A 110 -15.78 -1.91 -1.15
CA VAL A 110 -16.59 -2.72 -0.23
C VAL A 110 -18.01 -2.94 -0.77
N ASP A 111 -18.70 -3.97 -0.29
CA ASP A 111 -20.13 -4.18 -0.58
C ASP A 111 -21.03 -3.67 0.57
N LEU A 112 -22.35 -3.82 0.41
CA LEU A 112 -23.35 -3.40 1.39
C LEU A 112 -23.41 -4.28 2.64
N ASP A 113 -22.74 -5.42 2.65
CA ASP A 113 -22.62 -6.29 3.81
C ASP A 113 -21.32 -6.01 4.59
N GLY A 114 -20.49 -5.08 4.10
CA GLY A 114 -19.23 -4.68 4.74
C GLY A 114 -18.07 -5.64 4.44
N ASN A 115 -18.18 -6.43 3.38
CA ASN A 115 -17.07 -7.23 2.87
C ASN A 115 -16.17 -6.36 2.00
N ILE A 116 -14.87 -6.62 2.05
CA ILE A 116 -13.89 -5.98 1.16
C ILE A 116 -13.87 -6.77 -0.14
N VAL A 117 -14.36 -6.19 -1.23
CA VAL A 117 -14.42 -6.83 -2.57
C VAL A 117 -13.20 -6.51 -3.43
N ARG A 118 -12.50 -5.41 -3.12
CA ARG A 118 -11.18 -5.08 -3.69
C ARG A 118 -10.30 -4.51 -2.60
N SER A 119 -9.06 -4.98 -2.51
CA SER A 119 -8.15 -4.60 -1.46
C SER A 119 -6.71 -4.42 -1.93
N GLU A 120 -5.95 -3.73 -1.10
CA GLU A 120 -4.50 -3.70 -1.14
C GLU A 120 -3.94 -4.37 0.11
N ARG A 121 -2.71 -4.87 0.02
CA ARG A 121 -2.05 -5.54 1.13
C ARG A 121 -1.59 -4.51 2.18
N VAL A 122 -1.82 -4.82 3.46
CA VAL A 122 -1.17 -4.11 4.59
C VAL A 122 0.28 -4.54 4.66
N GLU A 123 1.26 -3.65 4.84
CA GLU A 123 2.67 -4.02 4.90
C GLU A 123 3.08 -4.63 6.25
N THR A 124 4.11 -5.46 6.23
CA THR A 124 4.61 -6.14 7.44
C THR A 124 5.17 -5.13 8.47
N GLN A 125 5.76 -4.02 8.02
CA GLN A 125 6.24 -2.96 8.93
C GLN A 125 5.07 -2.26 9.64
N GLN A 126 3.95 -2.01 8.94
CA GLN A 126 2.77 -1.40 9.56
C GLN A 126 2.20 -2.29 10.68
N LEU A 127 2.22 -3.62 10.50
CA LEU A 127 1.82 -4.58 11.53
C LEU A 127 2.75 -4.53 12.76
N ARG A 128 4.07 -4.39 12.57
CA ARG A 128 5.01 -4.18 13.68
C ARG A 128 4.70 -2.90 14.44
N ASP A 129 4.50 -1.81 13.74
CA ASP A 129 4.19 -0.51 14.35
C ASP A 129 2.86 -0.57 15.12
N ASP A 130 1.87 -1.31 14.61
CA ASP A 130 0.61 -1.53 15.30
C ASP A 130 0.80 -2.32 16.61
N LEU A 131 1.58 -3.40 16.60
CA LEU A 131 1.86 -4.19 17.80
C LEU A 131 2.70 -3.45 18.84
N GLN A 132 3.55 -2.51 18.43
CA GLN A 132 4.24 -1.62 19.38
C GLN A 132 3.25 -0.72 20.13
N ARG A 133 2.19 -0.29 19.46
CA ARG A 133 1.17 0.59 20.04
C ARG A 133 0.07 -0.17 20.79
N TYR A 134 -0.33 -1.32 20.28
CA TYR A 134 -1.36 -2.19 20.83
C TYR A 134 -0.81 -3.61 20.96
N PRO A 135 -0.01 -3.88 22.01
CA PRO A 135 0.59 -5.19 22.23
C PRO A 135 -0.47 -6.29 22.34
N ARG A 136 -0.06 -7.50 21.96
CA ARG A 136 -0.86 -8.72 22.07
C ARG A 136 -0.05 -9.77 22.80
N ASP A 137 -0.71 -10.56 23.63
CA ASP A 137 -0.12 -11.75 24.22
C ASP A 137 -0.01 -12.87 23.18
N ALA A 138 0.85 -13.85 23.46
CA ALA A 138 1.04 -14.99 22.57
C ALA A 138 -0.26 -15.77 22.28
N GLU A 139 -1.19 -15.86 23.26
CA GLU A 139 -2.46 -16.57 23.11
C GLU A 139 -3.48 -15.86 22.20
N THR A 140 -3.36 -14.54 22.04
CA THR A 140 -4.28 -13.68 21.26
C THR A 140 -3.63 -13.17 19.96
N THR A 141 -2.40 -13.60 19.70
CA THR A 141 -1.68 -13.30 18.47
C THR A 141 -2.04 -14.36 17.44
N PRO A 142 -2.73 -14.01 16.34
CA PRO A 142 -3.10 -14.98 15.31
C PRO A 142 -1.87 -15.60 14.66
N GLU A 143 -1.98 -16.88 14.28
CA GLU A 143 -0.87 -17.65 13.69
C GLU A 143 -0.28 -16.97 12.44
N TRP A 144 -1.13 -16.40 11.57
CA TRP A 144 -0.66 -15.67 10.38
C TRP A 144 0.23 -14.49 10.74
N LEU A 145 -0.05 -13.80 11.86
CA LEU A 145 0.71 -12.64 12.29
C LEU A 145 2.08 -13.07 12.83
N ILE A 146 2.13 -14.17 13.58
CA ILE A 146 3.39 -14.78 14.02
C ILE A 146 4.25 -15.14 12.80
N GLN A 147 3.70 -15.89 11.86
CA GLN A 147 4.40 -16.32 10.66
C GLN A 147 4.89 -15.13 9.83
N ARG A 148 4.03 -14.13 9.65
CA ARG A 148 4.33 -12.94 8.86
C ARG A 148 5.40 -12.05 9.50
N LEU A 149 5.47 -11.98 10.83
CA LEU A 149 6.50 -11.23 11.54
C LEU A 149 7.82 -12.00 11.67
N ALA A 150 7.73 -13.34 11.73
CA ALA A 150 8.88 -14.24 11.74
C ALA A 150 9.50 -14.42 10.34
N ALA A 151 8.76 -14.12 9.27
CA ALA A 151 9.29 -14.02 7.93
C ALA A 151 10.44 -13.00 7.94
N ASN A 152 11.66 -13.52 7.89
CA ASN A 152 12.86 -12.71 7.97
C ASN A 152 12.92 -11.90 6.68
N PRO A 153 13.05 -10.56 6.74
CA PRO A 153 13.29 -9.81 5.52
C PRO A 153 14.53 -10.39 4.85
N LEU A 154 14.44 -10.59 3.53
CA LEU A 154 15.52 -11.07 2.69
C LEU A 154 16.75 -10.22 2.97
N ARG A 155 17.86 -10.88 3.26
CA ARG A 155 19.14 -10.21 3.39
C ARG A 155 19.83 -10.22 2.05
N PHE A 156 20.03 -9.04 1.49
CA PHE A 156 20.77 -8.89 0.24
C PHE A 156 22.26 -8.77 0.53
N VAL A 157 23.05 -9.62 -0.13
CA VAL A 157 24.50 -9.47 -0.15
C VAL A 157 24.86 -8.24 -0.99
N ASP A 158 25.73 -7.38 -0.47
CA ASP A 158 26.23 -6.22 -1.21
C ASP A 158 27.31 -6.63 -2.22
N ALA A 159 26.87 -7.23 -3.33
CA ALA A 159 27.74 -7.67 -4.41
C ALA A 159 27.18 -7.25 -5.78
N TRP A 160 28.05 -6.74 -6.64
CA TRP A 160 27.74 -6.41 -8.03
C TRP A 160 28.41 -7.41 -8.98
N GLN A 161 27.64 -7.91 -9.94
CA GLN A 161 28.19 -8.70 -11.04
C GLN A 161 29.07 -7.81 -11.92
N PRO A 162 30.14 -8.36 -12.53
CA PRO A 162 31.06 -7.58 -13.36
C PRO A 162 30.37 -6.78 -14.48
N ALA A 163 29.29 -7.32 -15.06
CA ALA A 163 28.52 -6.64 -16.10
C ALA A 163 27.83 -5.36 -15.59
N LEU A 164 27.41 -5.32 -14.32
CA LEU A 164 26.70 -4.18 -13.72
C LEU A 164 27.61 -3.29 -12.88
N ALA A 165 28.89 -3.65 -12.73
CA ALA A 165 29.88 -2.89 -11.97
C ALA A 165 29.97 -1.39 -12.33
N PRO A 166 29.78 -0.96 -13.61
CA PRO A 166 29.75 0.46 -13.92
C PRO A 166 28.66 1.25 -13.17
N LEU A 167 27.51 0.63 -12.92
CA LEU A 167 26.37 1.26 -12.23
C LEU A 167 26.62 1.43 -10.73
N ALA A 168 27.48 0.60 -10.13
CA ALA A 168 27.77 0.62 -8.70
C ALA A 168 28.36 1.96 -8.21
N ASN A 169 28.94 2.75 -9.12
CA ASN A 169 29.51 4.06 -8.82
C ASN A 169 28.51 5.21 -8.96
N SER A 170 27.28 4.96 -9.44
CA SER A 170 26.24 5.97 -9.55
C SER A 170 25.34 5.95 -8.32
N GLU A 171 25.23 7.09 -7.64
CA GLU A 171 24.27 7.28 -6.55
C GLU A 171 22.81 7.01 -7.01
N ASN A 172 22.48 7.37 -8.26
CA ASN A 172 21.13 7.15 -8.79
C ASN A 172 20.85 5.66 -8.99
N TRP A 173 21.82 4.89 -9.48
CA TRP A 173 21.65 3.44 -9.66
C TRP A 173 21.71 2.65 -8.36
N VAL A 174 22.36 3.17 -7.32
CA VAL A 174 22.23 2.63 -5.96
C VAL A 174 20.79 2.78 -5.46
N ILE A 175 20.16 3.94 -5.67
CA ILE A 175 18.74 4.14 -5.33
C ILE A 175 17.84 3.17 -6.12
N VAL A 176 18.06 3.03 -7.43
CA VAL A 176 17.30 2.07 -8.26
C VAL A 176 17.48 0.63 -7.78
N ARG A 177 18.69 0.26 -7.33
CA ARG A 177 18.96 -1.06 -6.75
C ARG A 177 18.19 -1.27 -5.45
N ASP A 178 18.09 -0.26 -4.60
CA ASP A 178 17.31 -0.33 -3.37
C ASP A 178 15.81 -0.44 -3.67
N MET A 179 15.30 0.29 -4.68
CA MET A 179 13.91 0.10 -5.18
C MET A 179 13.66 -1.35 -5.65
N ILE A 180 14.62 -1.96 -6.33
CA ILE A 180 14.55 -3.38 -6.75
C ILE A 180 14.49 -4.32 -5.54
N ARG A 181 15.32 -4.09 -4.53
CA ARG A 181 15.33 -4.90 -3.30
C ARG A 181 14.02 -4.79 -2.54
N ASP A 182 13.47 -3.58 -2.45
CA ASP A 182 12.17 -3.34 -1.82
C ASP A 182 11.04 -4.05 -2.57
N ALA A 183 11.07 -4.01 -3.91
CA ALA A 183 10.11 -4.75 -4.74
C ALA A 183 10.23 -6.28 -4.57
N ILE A 184 11.46 -6.82 -4.51
CA ILE A 184 11.70 -8.25 -4.24
C ILE A 184 11.18 -8.64 -2.85
N GLN A 185 11.47 -7.83 -1.83
CA GLN A 185 11.00 -8.05 -0.47
C GLN A 185 9.46 -8.06 -0.42
N ALA A 186 8.83 -7.06 -1.02
CA ALA A 186 7.38 -6.92 -1.03
C ALA A 186 6.69 -8.10 -1.75
N GLY A 187 7.27 -8.61 -2.83
CA GLY A 187 6.76 -9.79 -3.53
C GLY A 187 7.00 -11.09 -2.76
N SER A 188 8.13 -11.22 -2.06
CA SER A 188 8.48 -12.42 -1.28
C SER A 188 7.64 -12.59 -0.01
N ASP A 189 7.09 -11.50 0.52
CA ASP A 189 6.14 -11.53 1.63
C ASP A 189 4.80 -12.22 1.26
N GLY A 190 4.51 -12.44 -0.05
CA GLY A 190 3.26 -13.00 -0.55
C GLY A 190 3.32 -14.48 -0.97
N ALA A 191 2.47 -15.32 -0.37
CA ALA A 191 2.02 -16.66 -0.83
C ALA A 191 3.07 -17.71 -1.30
N GLY A 192 4.38 -17.47 -1.16
CA GLY A 192 5.43 -18.42 -1.54
C GLY A 192 5.63 -18.60 -3.05
N VAL A 193 5.14 -17.66 -3.87
CA VAL A 193 5.43 -17.65 -5.32
C VAL A 193 6.75 -16.90 -5.53
N ALA A 194 7.70 -17.53 -6.23
CA ALA A 194 8.96 -16.88 -6.59
C ALA A 194 8.67 -15.68 -7.50
N VAL A 195 9.23 -14.51 -7.15
CA VAL A 195 9.12 -13.30 -7.98
C VAL A 195 10.16 -13.39 -9.10
N GLU A 196 9.72 -13.25 -10.34
CA GLU A 196 10.62 -13.27 -11.49
C GLU A 196 11.24 -11.89 -11.73
N ALA A 197 12.45 -11.86 -12.31
CA ALA A 197 13.23 -10.63 -12.47
C ALA A 197 12.55 -9.60 -13.40
N ASP A 198 11.80 -10.06 -14.40
CA ASP A 198 11.02 -9.22 -15.31
C ASP A 198 9.87 -8.52 -14.59
N GLN A 199 9.14 -9.23 -13.73
CA GLN A 199 8.06 -8.67 -12.91
C GLN A 199 8.58 -7.58 -11.96
N VAL A 200 9.72 -7.82 -11.30
CA VAL A 200 10.37 -6.81 -10.45
C VAL A 200 10.76 -5.58 -11.28
N ALA A 201 11.36 -5.79 -12.46
CA ALA A 201 11.78 -4.71 -13.33
C ALA A 201 10.60 -3.88 -13.86
N GLU A 202 9.46 -4.51 -14.18
CA GLU A 202 8.24 -3.82 -14.59
C GLU A 202 7.67 -2.93 -13.49
N VAL A 203 7.63 -3.43 -12.25
CA VAL A 203 7.19 -2.66 -11.08
C VAL A 203 8.09 -1.44 -10.89
N VAL A 204 9.41 -1.63 -10.86
CA VAL A 204 10.37 -0.54 -10.65
C VAL A 204 10.36 0.45 -11.82
N SER A 205 10.24 -0.04 -13.07
CA SER A 205 10.13 0.82 -14.25
C SER A 205 8.88 1.71 -14.19
N SER A 206 7.74 1.13 -13.83
CA SER A 206 6.48 1.86 -13.66
C SER A 206 6.59 2.92 -12.57
N GLU A 207 7.22 2.57 -11.43
CA GLU A 207 7.45 3.51 -10.33
C GLU A 207 8.41 4.64 -10.73
N LEU A 208 9.49 4.34 -11.45
CA LEU A 208 10.40 5.35 -11.98
C LEU A 208 9.67 6.31 -12.92
N VAL A 209 8.84 5.80 -13.84
CA VAL A 209 8.04 6.64 -14.74
C VAL A 209 7.04 7.51 -13.98
N GLY A 210 6.41 6.98 -12.93
CA GLY A 210 5.41 7.68 -12.13
C GLY A 210 6.01 8.73 -11.18
N SER A 211 7.21 8.52 -10.67
CA SER A 211 7.82 9.32 -9.60
C SER A 211 8.89 10.31 -10.08
N THR A 212 9.39 10.18 -11.31
CA THR A 212 10.51 11.00 -11.80
C THR A 212 10.09 12.11 -12.78
N ARG A 213 10.98 13.10 -12.93
CA ARG A 213 10.98 14.06 -14.04
C ARG A 213 11.89 13.59 -15.17
N VAL A 214 11.66 14.10 -16.37
CA VAL A 214 12.42 13.76 -17.59
C VAL A 214 13.94 13.87 -17.36
N GLY A 215 14.41 14.94 -16.73
CA GLY A 215 15.84 15.13 -16.46
C GLY A 215 16.46 14.07 -15.56
N GLN A 216 15.67 13.47 -14.66
CA GLN A 216 16.13 12.40 -13.77
C GLN A 216 16.19 11.07 -14.52
N VAL A 217 15.16 10.70 -15.27
CA VAL A 217 15.17 9.44 -16.03
C VAL A 217 16.22 9.46 -17.16
N VAL A 218 16.39 10.59 -17.84
CA VAL A 218 17.43 10.77 -18.87
C VAL A 218 18.84 10.62 -18.28
N ARG A 219 19.04 11.03 -17.02
CA ARG A 219 20.30 10.83 -16.31
C ARG A 219 20.58 9.35 -16.08
N LEU A 220 19.59 8.58 -15.61
CA LEU A 220 19.69 7.13 -15.47
C LEU A 220 20.07 6.46 -16.80
N CYS A 221 19.40 6.85 -17.89
CA CYS A 221 19.70 6.33 -19.23
C CYS A 221 21.13 6.64 -19.66
N ARG A 222 21.62 7.86 -19.39
CA ARG A 222 22.98 8.26 -19.72
C ARG A 222 24.01 7.44 -18.93
N GLU A 223 23.82 7.30 -17.63
CA GLU A 223 24.72 6.54 -16.76
C GLU A 223 24.77 5.06 -17.18
N ALA A 224 23.63 4.45 -17.53
CA ALA A 224 23.60 3.09 -18.06
C ALA A 224 24.29 2.98 -19.44
N SER A 225 24.18 4.01 -20.27
CA SER A 225 24.86 4.03 -21.56
C SER A 225 26.37 4.22 -21.44
N GLU A 226 26.83 5.07 -20.52
CA GLU A 226 28.24 5.23 -20.16
C GLU A 226 28.84 3.92 -19.61
N GLY A 227 28.03 3.15 -18.89
CA GLY A 227 28.35 1.79 -18.46
C GLY A 227 28.31 0.73 -19.56
N GLY A 228 27.93 1.08 -20.79
CA GLY A 228 27.84 0.17 -21.94
C GLY A 228 26.65 -0.79 -21.92
N LEU A 229 25.64 -0.53 -21.08
CA LEU A 229 24.49 -1.41 -20.88
C LEU A 229 23.35 -1.13 -21.86
N ILE A 230 23.23 0.12 -22.32
CA ILE A 230 22.22 0.53 -23.30
C ILE A 230 22.80 1.49 -24.34
N GLY A 231 22.16 1.58 -25.49
CA GLY A 231 22.40 2.66 -26.45
C GLY A 231 21.55 3.87 -26.12
N PHE A 232 22.16 4.99 -25.72
CA PHE A 232 21.44 6.25 -25.49
C PHE A 232 21.13 6.98 -26.80
N ARG A 233 19.86 7.37 -26.99
CA ARG A 233 19.40 8.18 -28.12
C ARG A 233 19.33 9.65 -27.71
N PRO A 234 20.20 10.53 -28.24
CA PRO A 234 20.08 11.97 -27.98
C PRO A 234 18.91 12.58 -28.77
N GLY A 235 18.50 13.79 -28.39
CA GLY A 235 17.55 14.59 -29.18
C GLY A 235 16.09 14.54 -28.72
N SER A 236 15.83 14.14 -27.46
CA SER A 236 14.51 14.38 -26.85
C SER A 236 14.21 15.87 -26.81
N THR A 237 12.96 16.19 -27.08
CA THR A 237 12.38 17.55 -27.07
C THR A 237 11.66 17.89 -25.77
N ALA A 238 11.39 16.89 -24.92
CA ALA A 238 10.73 17.05 -23.63
C ALA A 238 11.52 17.95 -22.66
N ASP A 239 10.81 18.75 -21.87
CA ASP A 239 11.42 19.61 -20.87
C ASP A 239 11.94 18.77 -19.69
N ALA A 240 13.16 19.02 -19.24
CA ALA A 240 13.78 18.28 -18.14
C ALA A 240 12.98 18.34 -16.82
N ALA A 241 12.18 19.39 -16.61
CA ALA A 241 11.33 19.56 -15.45
C ALA A 241 9.95 18.91 -15.62
N GLU A 242 9.56 18.44 -16.81
CA GLU A 242 8.26 17.79 -17.03
C GLU A 242 8.21 16.43 -16.31
N PRO A 243 7.04 16.01 -15.78
CA PRO A 243 6.85 14.64 -15.31
C PRO A 243 7.14 13.63 -16.42
N THR A 244 7.93 12.59 -16.14
CA THR A 244 8.30 11.57 -17.13
C THR A 244 7.08 10.93 -17.78
N SER A 245 6.09 10.56 -16.96
CA SER A 245 4.84 9.95 -17.42
C SER A 245 4.07 10.79 -18.45
N ALA A 246 4.08 12.13 -18.33
CA ALA A 246 3.39 13.02 -19.27
C ALA A 246 4.14 13.17 -20.60
N ALA A 247 5.48 13.24 -20.54
CA ALA A 247 6.32 13.43 -21.71
C ALA A 247 6.38 12.19 -22.63
N LEU A 248 6.21 10.99 -22.05
CA LEU A 248 6.32 9.72 -22.78
C LEU A 248 5.30 9.55 -23.92
N ASP A 249 4.15 10.21 -23.87
CA ASP A 249 3.15 10.09 -24.94
C ASP A 249 3.56 10.86 -26.21
N ASN A 250 4.36 11.92 -26.06
CA ASN A 250 4.64 12.88 -27.12
C ASN A 250 6.11 12.88 -27.59
N ASP A 251 7.01 12.20 -26.89
CA ASP A 251 8.44 12.16 -27.21
C ASP A 251 8.93 10.72 -27.44
N GLU A 252 9.06 10.34 -28.72
CA GLU A 252 9.50 8.99 -29.13
C GLU A 252 10.95 8.68 -28.71
N VAL A 253 11.81 9.70 -28.64
CA VAL A 253 13.21 9.53 -28.26
C VAL A 253 13.32 9.23 -26.77
N LEU A 254 12.58 9.99 -25.94
CA LEU A 254 12.46 9.72 -24.52
C LEU A 254 11.89 8.33 -24.27
N ARG A 255 10.80 7.98 -24.96
CA ARG A 255 10.17 6.65 -24.83
C ARG A 255 11.14 5.52 -25.12
N ALA A 256 11.88 5.60 -26.24
CA ALA A 256 12.86 4.59 -26.60
C ALA A 256 14.01 4.48 -25.58
N ASN A 257 14.44 5.59 -24.96
CA ASN A 257 15.45 5.56 -23.91
C ASN A 257 14.91 4.92 -22.62
N VAL A 258 13.67 5.23 -22.23
CA VAL A 258 13.02 4.64 -21.05
C VAL A 258 12.77 3.14 -21.25
N GLU A 259 12.30 2.72 -22.43
CA GLU A 259 12.16 1.31 -22.78
C GLU A 259 13.50 0.56 -22.71
N ALA A 260 14.60 1.21 -23.12
CA ALA A 260 15.93 0.61 -23.05
C ALA A 260 16.39 0.33 -21.61
N LEU A 261 15.90 1.06 -20.61
CA LEU A 261 16.20 0.81 -19.18
C LEU A 261 15.71 -0.55 -18.69
N MET A 262 14.73 -1.17 -19.37
CA MET A 262 14.23 -2.49 -18.98
C MET A 262 15.36 -3.54 -18.94
N GLY A 263 16.31 -3.51 -19.88
CA GLY A 263 17.44 -4.44 -19.89
C GLY A 263 18.29 -4.39 -18.60
N PRO A 264 18.86 -3.22 -18.25
CA PRO A 264 19.56 -3.04 -16.98
C PRO A 264 18.72 -3.36 -15.74
N LEU A 265 17.44 -2.99 -15.71
CA LEU A 265 16.56 -3.27 -14.59
C LEU A 265 16.34 -4.78 -14.39
N VAL A 266 16.08 -5.53 -15.46
CA VAL A 266 15.94 -6.99 -15.41
C VAL A 266 17.24 -7.65 -14.96
N ALA A 267 18.38 -7.21 -15.49
CA ALA A 267 19.69 -7.74 -15.10
C ALA A 267 19.99 -7.50 -13.61
N LEU A 268 19.70 -6.29 -13.13
CA LEU A 268 19.89 -5.92 -11.73
C LEU A 268 18.91 -6.65 -10.80
N ALA A 269 17.64 -6.81 -11.19
CA ALA A 269 16.66 -7.61 -10.46
C ALA A 269 17.08 -9.08 -10.36
N GLY A 270 17.52 -9.68 -11.46
CA GLY A 270 18.05 -11.05 -11.47
C GLY A 270 19.25 -11.23 -10.56
N GLN A 271 20.16 -10.24 -10.52
CA GLN A 271 21.26 -10.25 -9.56
C GLN A 271 20.76 -10.17 -8.11
N GLU A 272 19.85 -9.24 -7.79
CA GLU A 272 19.41 -9.08 -6.41
C GLU A 272 18.59 -10.26 -5.89
N LEU A 273 17.84 -10.94 -6.76
CA LEU A 273 17.20 -12.23 -6.44
C LEU A 273 18.23 -13.30 -6.07
N LEU A 274 19.38 -13.35 -6.75
CA LEU A 274 20.49 -14.26 -6.41
C LEU A 274 21.24 -13.83 -5.13
N ASN A 275 21.25 -12.53 -4.83
CA ASN A 275 21.87 -11.98 -3.62
C ASN A 275 20.98 -12.11 -2.38
N ALA A 276 19.68 -12.36 -2.54
CA ALA A 276 18.71 -12.52 -1.47
C ALA A 276 18.94 -13.84 -0.70
N ARG A 277 18.89 -13.77 0.63
CA ARG A 277 19.09 -14.89 1.56
C ARG A 277 18.12 -14.86 2.71
#